data_AF-A0A935H1E3-F1
#
_entry.id   AF-A0A935H1E3-F1
#
_cell.length_a   1.000
_cell.length_b   1.000
_cell.length_c   1.000
_cell.angle_alpha   90.00
_cell.angle_beta   90.00
_cell.angle_gamma   90.00
#
_symmetry.space_group_name_H-M   'P 1'
#
loop_
_entity.id
_entity.type
_entity.pdbx_description
1 polymer ?
#
loop_
_entity_poly.entity_id
_entity_poly.type
_entity_poly.pdbx_seq_one_letter_code
_entity_poly.pdbx_strand_id
1 'polypeptide(L)' 'MTTLQTQIPDQLIQQAQYLVQQGWMANMDELVAEAMRRYLESHREAMAEQCIRDDVDWGLRGQN' A
#
# COMPACT_ATOMS: atom_id res chain seq x y z
N MET A 1 9.55 -7.74 12.27
CA MET A 1 9.17 -8.03 10.87
C MET A 1 7.89 -8.83 10.90
N THR A 2 6.97 -8.55 9.99
CA THR A 2 5.69 -9.27 9.85
C THR A 2 5.67 -9.90 8.47
N THR A 3 5.24 -11.15 8.37
CA THR A 3 5.14 -11.86 7.09
C THR A 3 3.77 -11.61 6.46
N LEU A 4 3.78 -11.18 5.20
CA LEU A 4 2.57 -11.02 4.39
C LEU A 4 2.51 -12.14 3.36
N GLN A 5 1.36 -12.82 3.26
CA GLN A 5 1.07 -13.73 2.15
C GLN A 5 -0.11 -13.17 1.36
N THR A 6 0.08 -12.96 0.07
CA THR A 6 -0.96 -12.44 -0.82
C THR A 6 -0.75 -12.95 -2.24
N GLN A 7 -1.80 -12.88 -3.05
CA GLN A 7 -1.73 -13.17 -4.47
C GLN A 7 -1.43 -11.87 -5.23
N ILE A 8 -0.47 -11.94 -6.16
CA ILE A 8 -0.03 -10.80 -6.97
C ILE A 8 -0.12 -11.24 -8.44
N PRO A 9 -0.62 -10.39 -9.35
CA PRO A 9 -0.64 -10.70 -10.77
C PRO A 9 0.75 -11.06 -11.31
N ASP A 10 0.84 -12.10 -12.14
CA ASP A 10 2.11 -12.59 -12.69
C ASP A 10 2.88 -11.49 -13.45
N GLN A 11 2.16 -10.65 -14.20
CA GLN A 11 2.81 -9.55 -14.92
C GLN A 11 3.45 -8.54 -13.97
N LEU A 12 2.88 -8.34 -12.78
CA LEU A 12 3.42 -7.40 -11.80
C LEU A 12 4.65 -8.00 -11.10
N ILE A 13 4.63 -9.30 -10.80
CA ILE A 13 5.82 -9.95 -10.19
C ILE A 13 7.00 -9.96 -11.17
N GLN A 14 6.74 -10.16 -12.47
CA GLN A 14 7.78 -10.10 -13.50
C GLN A 14 8.44 -8.72 -13.59
N GLN A 15 7.65 -7.65 -13.51
CA GLN A 15 8.18 -6.28 -13.49
C GLN A 15 9.03 -6.03 -12.23
N ALA A 16 8.57 -6.46 -11.06
CA ALA A 16 9.32 -6.32 -9.83
C ALA A 16 10.66 -7.09 -9.88
N GLN A 17 10.64 -8.33 -10.40
CA GLN A 17 11.84 -9.13 -10.61
C GLN A 17 12.83 -8.45 -11.56
N TYR A 18 12.34 -7.85 -12.65
CA TYR A 18 13.19 -7.09 -13.57
C TYR A 18 13.93 -5.95 -12.85
N LEU A 19 13.24 -5.18 -12.00
CA LEU A 19 13.87 -4.09 -11.24
C LEU A 19 14.96 -4.58 -10.28
N VAL A 20 14.73 -5.71 -9.62
CA VAL A 20 15.77 -6.34 -8.76
C VAL A 20 16.94 -6.82 -9.61
N GLN A 21 16.70 -7.45 -10.75
CA GLN A 21 17.75 -7.92 -11.67
C GLN A 21 18.60 -6.78 -12.24
N GLN A 22 18.01 -5.62 -12.48
CA GLN A 22 18.74 -4.42 -12.90
C GLN A 22 19.52 -3.75 -11.76
N GLY A 23 19.40 -4.25 -10.52
CA GLY A 23 20.09 -3.69 -9.34
C GLY A 23 19.46 -2.40 -8.81
N TRP A 24 18.22 -2.09 -9.21
CA TRP A 24 17.52 -0.87 -8.75
C TRP A 24 16.95 -1.05 -7.34
N MET A 25 16.79 -2.30 -6.90
CA MET A 25 16.38 -2.70 -5.55
C MET A 25 17.26 -3.89 -5.14
N ALA A 26 17.61 -4.03 -3.86
CA ALA A 26 18.50 -5.12 -3.44
C ALA A 26 17.80 -6.48 -3.48
N ASN A 27 16.49 -6.53 -3.19
CA ASN A 27 15.69 -7.75 -3.25
C ASN A 27 14.18 -7.43 -3.30
N MET A 28 13.36 -8.48 -3.42
CA MET A 28 11.90 -8.38 -3.48
C MET A 28 11.28 -7.83 -2.19
N ASP A 29 11.81 -8.19 -1.02
CA ASP A 29 11.26 -7.74 0.26
C ASP A 29 11.43 -6.23 0.43
N GLU A 30 12.60 -5.70 0.08
CA GLU A 30 12.88 -4.27 0.07
C GLU A 30 11.99 -3.53 -0.92
N LEU A 31 11.83 -4.07 -2.14
CA LEU A 31 10.95 -3.50 -3.15
C LEU A 31 9.51 -3.40 -2.67
N VAL A 32 8.97 -4.46 -2.06
CA VAL A 32 7.59 -4.48 -1.54
C VAL A 32 7.44 -3.51 -0.38
N ALA A 33 8.38 -3.50 0.57
CA ALA A 33 8.36 -2.57 1.70
C ALA A 33 8.42 -1.10 1.24
N GLU A 34 9.27 -0.81 0.26
CA GLU A 34 9.40 0.51 -0.35
C GLU A 34 8.13 0.94 -1.06
N ALA A 35 7.54 0.06 -1.88
CA ALA A 35 6.29 0.33 -2.57
C ALA A 35 5.14 0.60 -1.61
N MET A 36 4.99 -0.21 -0.56
CA MET A 36 3.97 0.00 0.47
C MET A 36 4.15 1.34 1.19
N ARG A 37 5.39 1.69 1.56
CA ARG A 37 5.66 2.96 2.25
C ARG A 37 5.35 4.17 1.36
N ARG A 38 5.80 4.16 0.10
CA ARG A 38 5.50 5.24 -0.87
C ARG A 38 4.01 5.38 -1.11
N TYR A 39 3.29 4.27 -1.21
CA TYR A 39 1.85 4.29 -1.36
C TYR A 39 1.18 4.95 -0.15
N LEU A 40 1.55 4.52 1.07
CA LEU A 40 1.02 5.13 2.29
C LEU A 40 1.35 6.62 2.36
N GLU A 41 2.62 7.01 2.17
CA GLU A 41 3.04 8.41 2.23
C GLU A 41 2.31 9.31 1.23
N SER A 42 2.14 8.85 -0.02
CA SER A 42 1.42 9.61 -1.07
C SER A 42 -0.09 9.70 -0.85
N HIS A 43 -0.68 8.79 -0.07
CA HIS A 43 -2.13 8.74 0.14
C HIS A 43 -2.54 9.14 1.56
N ARG A 44 -1.61 9.53 2.43
CA ARG A 44 -1.90 9.87 3.84
C ARG A 44 -2.92 10.99 4.00
N GLU A 45 -2.86 12.02 3.17
CA GLU A 45 -3.81 13.15 3.24
C GLU A 45 -5.20 12.74 2.75
N ALA A 46 -5.29 12.04 1.63
CA ALA A 46 -6.55 11.54 1.08
C ALA A 46 -7.20 10.49 2.00
N MET A 47 -6.40 9.62 2.62
CA MET A 47 -6.87 8.64 3.61
C MET A 47 -7.34 9.32 4.90
N ALA A 48 -6.62 10.34 5.38
CA ALA A 48 -7.05 11.10 6.55
C ALA A 48 -8.37 11.83 6.29
N GLU A 49 -8.52 12.44 5.11
CA GLU A 49 -9.76 13.10 4.71
C GLU A 49 -10.92 12.11 4.62
N GLN A 50 -10.70 10.93 4.03
CA GLN A 50 -11.73 9.90 3.95
C GLN A 50 -12.12 9.36 5.32
N CYS A 51 -11.16 9.08 6.22
CA CYS A 51 -11.45 8.66 7.59
C CYS A 51 -12.26 9.72 8.36
N ILE A 52 -11.94 11.01 8.21
CA ILE A 52 -12.71 12.10 8.83
C ILE A 52 -14.13 12.13 8.28
N ARG A 53 -14.31 11.96 6.96
CA ARG A 53 -15.64 11.92 6.34
C ARG A 53 -16.45 10.73 6.83
N ASP A 54 -15.84 9.55 6.92
CA ASP A 54 -16.48 8.33 7.41
C ASP A 54 -16.91 8.48 8.89
N ASP A 55 -16.07 9.10 9.74
CA ASP A 55 -16.40 9.41 11.13
C ASP A 55 -17.55 10.43 11.24
N VAL A 56 -17.56 11.46 10.37
CA VAL A 56 -18.65 12.45 10.30
C VAL A 56 -19.95 11.80 9.83
N ASP A 57 -19.91 10.99 8.76
CA ASP A 57 -21.09 10.29 8.26
C ASP A 57 -21.63 9.29 9.30
N TRP A 58 -20.76 8.59 10.04
CA TRP A 58 -21.16 7.77 11.18
C TRP A 58 -21.83 8.61 12.28
N GLY A 59 -21.25 9.76 12.65
CA GLY A 59 -21.83 10.64 13.67
C GLY A 59 -23.18 11.26 13.26
N LEU A 60 -23.39 11.50 11.97
CA LEU A 60 -24.61 12.07 11.40
C LEU A 60 -25.71 11.03 11.15
N ARG A 61 -25.36 9.77 10.90
CA ARG A 61 -26.31 8.71 10.51
C ARG A 61 -26.41 7.54 11.50
N GLY A 62 -25.51 7.46 12.49
CA GLY A 62 -25.36 6.34 13.41
C GLY A 62 -26.18 6.42 14.70
N GLN A 63 -27.10 7.38 14.83
CA GLN A 63 -28.04 7.42 15.95
C GLN A 63 -29.34 6.70 15.58
N ASN A 64 -29.39 5.39 15.88
CA ASN A 64 -30.62 4.65 16.21
C ASN A 64 -30.28 3.59 17.25
#